data_AF-W9X805-F1
#
_entry.id   AF-W9X805-F1
#
_cell.length_a   1.000
_cell.length_b   1.000
_cell.length_c   1.000
_cell.angle_alpha   90.00
_cell.angle_beta   90.00
_cell.angle_gamma   90.00
#
_symmetry.space_group_name_H-M   'P 1'
#
loop_
_entity.id
_entity.type
_entity.pdbx_description
1 polymer ?
#
loop_
_entity_poly.entity_id
_entity_poly.type
_entity_poly.pdbx_seq_one_letter_code
_entity_poly.pdbx_strand_id
1 'polypeptide(L)'
;MAETISHLNGATTAQGPQVIPIQTTEVPTYTIIQADGVYPDDVVEQEIFTANPPHPYKLNYVSTHLFPTGTPLPKPWSSIPKDLRDQVDGIMVLKMGFTAEDVELFPKLKV
;
A
#
# COMPACT_ATOMS: atom_id res chain seq x y z
N MET A 1 69.68 -42.40 -0.17
CA MET A 1 68.24 -42.65 0.01
C MET A 1 67.59 -41.27 0.00
N ALA A 2 67.25 -40.72 -1.18
CA ALA A 2 65.94 -40.80 -1.87
C ALA A 2 64.81 -40.27 -0.96
N GLU A 3 64.03 -39.23 -1.27
CA GLU A 3 63.55 -38.72 -2.57
C GLU A 3 63.33 -37.19 -2.58
N THR A 4 63.44 -36.61 -3.78
CA THR A 4 62.94 -35.28 -4.15
C THR A 4 61.55 -35.43 -4.74
N ILE A 5 60.55 -34.64 -4.28
CA ILE A 5 59.35 -34.35 -5.10
C ILE A 5 58.97 -32.88 -4.95
N SER A 6 59.04 -32.17 -6.08
CA SER A 6 58.47 -30.86 -6.35
C SER A 6 57.02 -31.04 -6.78
N HIS A 7 56.06 -30.29 -6.22
CA HIS A 7 54.81 -29.97 -6.91
C HIS A 7 54.25 -28.60 -6.47
N LEU A 8 54.42 -27.62 -7.36
CA LEU A 8 53.45 -26.55 -7.58
C LEU A 8 52.06 -27.16 -7.77
N ASN A 9 51.03 -26.56 -7.15
CA ASN A 9 49.70 -26.28 -7.71
C ASN A 9 48.75 -25.83 -6.59
N GLY A 10 48.75 -24.52 -6.31
CA GLY A 10 47.64 -23.90 -5.59
C GLY A 10 46.41 -23.91 -6.49
N ALA A 11 45.45 -24.78 -6.19
CA ALA A 11 44.17 -24.81 -6.86
C ALA A 11 43.36 -23.56 -6.44
N THR A 12 43.28 -22.57 -7.34
CA THR A 12 42.25 -21.54 -7.29
C THR A 12 40.91 -22.20 -7.59
N THR A 13 40.13 -22.51 -6.56
CA THR A 13 38.72 -22.85 -6.71
C THR A 13 37.97 -21.58 -7.12
N ALA A 14 37.69 -21.45 -8.42
CA ALA A 14 36.73 -20.47 -8.91
C ALA A 14 35.38 -20.77 -8.25
N GLN A 15 34.89 -19.82 -7.45
CA GLN A 15 33.54 -19.88 -6.90
C GLN A 15 32.55 -19.88 -8.08
N GLY A 16 31.71 -20.91 -8.15
CA GLY A 16 30.65 -21.01 -9.15
C GLY A 16 29.70 -19.80 -9.07
N PRO A 17 28.83 -19.62 -10.08
CA PRO A 17 27.90 -18.49 -10.12
C PRO A 17 27.10 -18.40 -8.83
N GLN A 18 27.29 -17.31 -8.09
CA GLN A 18 26.48 -17.00 -6.92
C GLN A 18 25.05 -16.75 -7.42
N VAL A 19 24.13 -17.66 -7.10
CA VAL A 19 22.70 -17.43 -7.30
C VAL A 19 22.30 -16.38 -6.29
N ILE A 20 22.25 -15.12 -6.71
CA ILE A 20 21.71 -14.04 -5.89
C ILE A 20 20.19 -14.29 -5.79
N PRO A 21 19.63 -14.58 -4.59
CA PRO A 21 18.19 -14.64 -4.46
C PRO A 21 17.63 -13.26 -4.78
N ILE A 22 16.79 -13.18 -5.81
CA ILE A 22 16.03 -11.98 -6.13
C ILE A 22 15.05 -11.80 -4.96
N GLN A 23 15.36 -10.92 -4.01
CA GLN A 23 14.37 -10.46 -3.04
C GLN A 23 13.27 -9.75 -3.84
N THR A 24 12.15 -10.41 -4.08
CA THR A 24 10.92 -9.75 -4.51
C THR A 24 10.52 -8.81 -3.38
N THR A 25 10.89 -7.53 -3.49
CA THR A 25 10.35 -6.48 -2.63
C THR A 25 8.85 -6.45 -2.84
N GLU A 26 8.09 -6.79 -1.80
CA GLU A 26 6.63 -6.76 -1.86
C GLU A 26 6.18 -5.31 -2.08
N VAL A 27 5.46 -5.05 -3.17
CA VAL A 27 4.91 -3.72 -3.46
C VAL A 27 3.74 -3.48 -2.50
N PRO A 28 3.83 -2.51 -1.58
CA PRO A 28 2.78 -2.26 -0.60
C PRO A 28 1.48 -1.86 -1.29
N THR A 29 0.35 -2.24 -0.71
CA THR A 29 -0.98 -1.79 -1.14
C THR A 29 -1.56 -0.89 -0.05
N TYR A 30 -1.99 0.31 -0.44
CA TYR A 30 -2.66 1.25 0.45
C TYR A 30 -4.14 1.34 0.10
N THR A 31 -5.00 1.50 1.10
CA THR A 31 -6.42 1.78 0.87
C THR A 31 -6.75 3.23 1.23
N ILE A 32 -7.29 3.98 0.28
CA ILE A 32 -7.80 5.33 0.50
C ILE A 32 -9.30 5.32 0.27
N ILE A 33 -10.04 5.94 1.19
CA ILE A 33 -11.48 6.17 0.99
C ILE A 33 -11.77 7.63 0.69
N GLN A 34 -12.74 7.87 -0.19
CA GLN A 34 -13.41 9.15 -0.30
C GLN A 34 -14.73 9.05 0.47
N ALA A 35 -14.77 9.72 1.63
CA ALA A 35 -15.74 9.42 2.67
C ALA A 35 -17.15 9.93 2.33
N ASP A 36 -17.25 11.20 1.93
CA ASP A 36 -18.53 11.90 1.84
C ASP A 36 -19.32 11.60 0.55
N GLY A 37 -18.70 11.11 -0.52
CA GLY A 37 -19.39 10.81 -1.79
C GLY A 37 -19.98 12.04 -2.48
N VAL A 38 -19.32 13.20 -2.37
CA VAL A 38 -19.74 14.43 -3.06
C VAL A 38 -19.47 14.36 -4.57
N TYR A 39 -18.45 13.61 -5.00
CA TYR A 39 -18.06 13.48 -6.40
C TYR A 39 -18.75 12.27 -7.04
N PRO A 40 -19.22 12.39 -8.30
CA PRO A 40 -20.01 11.36 -8.96
C PRO A 40 -19.18 10.19 -9.52
N ASP A 41 -17.87 10.38 -9.67
CA ASP A 41 -16.91 9.40 -10.17
C ASP A 41 -15.53 9.61 -9.50
N ASP A 42 -14.61 8.71 -9.79
CA ASP A 42 -13.22 8.70 -9.29
C ASP A 42 -12.18 8.77 -10.42
N VAL A 43 -12.57 9.22 -11.62
CA VAL A 43 -11.71 9.15 -12.82
C VAL A 43 -10.40 9.89 -12.62
N VAL A 44 -10.45 11.07 -12.01
CA VAL A 44 -9.27 11.92 -11.77
C VAL A 44 -8.35 11.30 -10.73
N GLU A 45 -8.90 10.79 -9.64
CA GLU A 45 -8.11 10.13 -8.59
C GLU A 45 -7.45 8.87 -9.12
N GLN A 46 -8.18 8.04 -9.85
CA GLN A 46 -7.63 6.86 -10.50
C GLN A 46 -6.51 7.24 -11.47
N GLU A 47 -6.68 8.29 -12.29
CA GLU A 47 -5.62 8.78 -13.16
C GLU A 47 -4.39 9.22 -12.36
N ILE A 48 -4.54 10.05 -11.33
CA ILE A 48 -3.42 10.54 -10.51
C ILE A 48 -2.68 9.36 -9.84
N PHE A 49 -3.42 8.38 -9.33
CA PHE A 49 -2.85 7.25 -8.60
C PHE A 49 -2.36 6.10 -9.48
N THR A 50 -2.67 6.12 -10.78
CA THR A 50 -2.23 5.09 -11.73
C THR A 50 -1.35 5.63 -12.87
N ALA A 51 -1.26 6.96 -13.03
CA ALA A 51 -0.43 7.59 -14.05
C ALA A 51 1.06 7.27 -13.84
N ASN A 52 1.69 6.81 -14.92
CA ASN A 52 3.12 6.49 -14.97
C ASN A 52 4.01 7.72 -14.67
N PRO A 53 5.16 7.59 -13.98
CA PRO A 53 5.90 6.35 -13.68
C PRO A 53 5.22 5.46 -12.63
N PRO A 54 5.52 4.14 -12.58
CA PRO A 54 4.88 3.26 -11.62
C PRO A 54 5.22 3.73 -10.21
N HIS A 55 4.20 4.06 -9.44
CA HIS A 55 4.34 4.32 -8.02
C HIS A 55 4.94 3.09 -7.33
N PRO A 56 5.79 3.26 -6.31
CA PRO A 56 6.32 2.14 -5.53
C PRO A 56 5.27 1.53 -4.59
N TYR A 57 3.99 1.59 -4.97
CA TYR A 57 2.83 1.09 -4.24
C TYR A 57 1.67 0.81 -5.19
N LYS A 58 0.73 -0.01 -4.72
CA LYS A 58 -0.61 -0.17 -5.29
C LYS A 58 -1.60 0.64 -4.47
N LEU A 59 -2.64 1.13 -5.11
CA LEU A 59 -3.72 1.83 -4.42
C LEU A 59 -5.05 1.11 -4.64
N ASN A 60 -5.78 0.93 -3.55
CA ASN A 60 -7.20 0.60 -3.54
C ASN A 60 -7.98 1.87 -3.16
N TYR A 61 -8.66 2.47 -4.12
CA TYR A 61 -9.45 3.69 -3.92
C TYR A 61 -10.95 3.35 -3.90
N VAL A 62 -11.67 3.81 -2.87
CA VAL A 62 -13.09 3.47 -2.68
C VAL A 62 -13.91 4.70 -2.23
N SER A 63 -15.04 4.97 -2.87
CA SER A 63 -16.01 5.97 -2.39
C SER A 63 -17.10 5.35 -1.51
N THR A 64 -17.30 5.87 -0.30
CA THR A 64 -18.21 5.28 0.71
C THR A 64 -19.56 5.97 0.85
N HIS A 65 -19.75 7.14 0.22
CA HIS A 65 -21.04 7.85 0.17
C HIS A 65 -21.73 8.02 1.54
N LEU A 66 -20.95 8.47 2.54
CA LEU A 66 -21.48 8.75 3.87
C LEU A 66 -22.33 10.01 3.91
N PHE A 67 -22.04 11.00 3.06
CA PHE A 67 -22.80 12.24 3.03
C PHE A 67 -22.98 12.79 1.61
N PRO A 68 -23.59 12.03 0.69
CA PRO A 68 -23.67 12.43 -0.71
C PRO A 68 -24.58 13.65 -0.88
N THR A 69 -24.42 14.33 -2.01
CA THR A 69 -25.20 15.53 -2.36
C THR A 69 -26.70 15.26 -2.25
N GLY A 70 -27.44 16.18 -1.63
CA GLY A 70 -28.88 16.07 -1.41
C GLY A 70 -29.29 15.30 -0.15
N THR A 71 -28.34 14.71 0.58
CA THR A 71 -28.63 14.07 1.88
C THR A 71 -28.72 15.14 2.98
N PRO A 72 -29.73 15.11 3.87
CA PRO A 72 -29.87 16.12 4.92
C PRO A 72 -28.89 15.95 6.08
N LEU A 73 -28.45 14.72 6.38
CA LEU A 73 -27.52 14.40 7.48
C LEU A 73 -26.52 13.32 7.04
N PRO A 74 -25.26 13.36 7.51
CA PRO A 74 -24.29 12.31 7.23
C PRO A 74 -24.66 11.00 7.92
N LYS A 75 -24.31 9.87 7.29
CA LYS A 75 -24.23 8.58 7.97
C LYS A 75 -23.04 8.59 8.95
N PRO A 76 -23.11 7.86 10.07
CA PRO A 76 -21.97 7.73 10.97
C PRO A 76 -20.81 6.99 10.29
N TRP A 77 -19.58 7.29 10.69
CA TRP A 77 -18.37 6.62 10.18
C TRP A 77 -18.39 5.11 10.38
N SER A 78 -19.03 4.64 11.46
CA SER A 78 -19.22 3.22 11.75
C SER A 78 -20.11 2.48 10.74
N SER A 79 -20.83 3.19 9.87
CA SER A 79 -21.60 2.58 8.77
C SER A 79 -20.71 2.07 7.63
N ILE A 80 -19.44 2.48 7.56
CA ILE A 80 -18.47 1.85 6.67
C ILE A 80 -18.22 0.41 7.15
N PRO A 81 -18.29 -0.60 6.26
CA PRO A 81 -18.00 -1.99 6.59
C PRO A 81 -16.66 -2.15 7.32
N LYS A 82 -16.65 -2.96 8.39
CA LYS A 82 -15.47 -3.10 9.27
C LYS A 82 -14.24 -3.60 8.52
N ASP A 83 -14.43 -4.56 7.62
CA ASP A 83 -13.40 -5.10 6.74
C ASP A 83 -12.73 -4.02 5.89
N LEU A 84 -13.48 -3.03 5.40
CA LEU A 84 -12.90 -1.87 4.72
C LEU A 84 -12.15 -0.98 5.72
N ARG A 85 -12.77 -0.62 6.87
CA ARG A 85 -12.15 0.25 7.88
C ARG A 85 -10.82 -0.28 8.43
N ASP A 86 -10.70 -1.59 8.60
CA ASP A 86 -9.48 -2.27 9.07
C ASP A 86 -8.31 -2.16 8.07
N GLN A 87 -8.59 -1.76 6.83
CA GLN A 87 -7.62 -1.63 5.75
C GLN A 87 -7.31 -0.18 5.38
N VAL A 88 -8.13 0.80 5.78
CA VAL A 88 -7.95 2.20 5.41
C VAL A 88 -6.65 2.76 5.96
N ASP A 89 -5.81 3.21 5.05
CA ASP A 89 -4.58 3.95 5.32
C ASP A 89 -4.80 5.47 5.23
N GLY A 90 -5.77 5.92 4.42
CA GLY A 90 -6.05 7.34 4.26
C GLY A 90 -7.51 7.70 4.00
N ILE A 91 -7.93 8.89 4.44
CA ILE A 91 -9.30 9.40 4.28
C ILE A 91 -9.31 10.74 3.55
N MET A 92 -10.04 10.81 2.45
CA MET A 92 -10.41 12.06 1.78
C MET A 92 -11.82 12.48 2.22
N VAL A 93 -11.95 13.67 2.79
CA VAL A 93 -13.22 14.21 3.31
C VAL A 93 -13.25 15.73 3.22
N LEU A 94 -14.39 16.31 2.84
CA LEU A 94 -14.56 17.76 2.72
C LEU A 94 -15.40 18.35 3.86
N LYS A 95 -16.56 17.75 4.15
CA LYS A 95 -17.63 18.39 4.93
C LYS A 95 -18.11 17.65 6.18
N MET A 96 -17.59 16.45 6.43
CA MET A 96 -17.96 15.68 7.62
C MET A 96 -17.00 15.99 8.77
N GLY A 97 -17.54 16.09 9.99
CA GLY A 97 -16.71 16.08 11.19
C GLY A 97 -16.05 14.72 11.37
N PHE A 98 -14.84 14.72 11.92
CA PHE A 98 -14.06 13.53 12.21
C PHE A 98 -13.47 13.66 13.60
N THR A 99 -14.02 12.94 14.57
CA THR A 99 -13.66 13.05 16.00
C THR A 99 -12.59 12.02 16.39
N ALA A 100 -12.13 12.09 17.64
CA ALA A 100 -11.20 11.10 18.18
C ALA A 100 -11.82 9.69 18.19
N GLU A 101 -13.11 9.57 18.54
CA GLU A 101 -13.84 8.31 18.51
C GLU A 101 -13.95 7.75 17.08
N ASP A 102 -14.05 8.62 16.08
CA ASP A 102 -14.07 8.19 14.67
C ASP A 102 -12.69 7.64 14.24
N VAL A 103 -11.58 8.25 14.70
CA VAL A 103 -10.22 7.74 14.43
C VAL A 103 -10.04 6.31 14.95
N GLU A 104 -10.59 5.99 16.12
CA GLU A 104 -10.52 4.64 16.71
C GLU A 104 -11.18 3.57 15.83
N LEU A 105 -12.07 3.96 14.90
CA LEU A 105 -12.69 3.03 13.96
C LEU A 105 -11.73 2.56 12.85
N PHE A 106 -10.59 3.20 12.65
CA PHE A 106 -9.65 2.96 11.55
C PHE A 106 -8.24 2.64 12.06
N PRO A 107 -7.96 1.36 12.42
CA PRO A 107 -6.72 0.99 13.11
C PRO A 107 -5.43 1.14 12.28
N LYS A 108 -5.54 1.34 10.97
CA LYS A 108 -4.40 1.54 10.06
C LYS A 108 -4.27 2.97 9.55
N LEU A 109 -5.15 3.88 9.96
CA LEU A 109 -5.21 5.24 9.44
C LEU A 109 -3.90 5.97 9.68
N LYS A 110 -3.39 6.61 8.62
CA LYS A 110 -2.14 7.40 8.64
C LYS A 110 -2.39 8.87 8.31
N VAL A 111 -3.34 9.15 7.41
CA VAL A 111 -3.58 10.50 6.86
C VAL A 111 -5.06 10.76 6.61
#